data_AF-A0A9D6FES6-F1
#
_entry.id   AF-A0A9D6FES6-F1
#
_cell.length_a   1.000
_cell.length_b   1.000
_cell.length_c   1.000
_cell.angle_alpha   90.00
_cell.angle_beta   90.00
_cell.angle_gamma   90.00
#
_symmetry.space_group_name_H-M   'P 1'
#
loop_
_entity.id
_entity.type
_entity.pdbx_description
1 polymer ?
#
loop_
_entity_poly.entity_id
_entity_poly.type
_entity_poly.pdbx_seq_one_letter_code
_entity_poly.pdbx_strand_id
1 'polypeptide(L)'
;MTTASPLVDAAGQRHRLARRHRMGRLCRVLFLAATWTGVVLLALLLAEVARNGIGWIDVQFLTSFPSRFPERAGIQAALWGTLWLIGLTALISIPVGIGAAIYLEEYARRNWINTVIEINIANLAGTPSIVYGILGLALFVRGMM
;
A
#
# COMPACT_ATOMS: atom_id res chain seq x y z
N MET A 1 -8.12 -56.62 -14.51
CA MET A 1 -9.48 -56.21 -14.88
C MET A 1 -9.44 -54.70 -15.12
N THR A 2 -9.85 -54.28 -16.32
CA THR A 2 -9.99 -52.92 -16.88
C THR A 2 -8.72 -52.04 -16.98
N THR A 3 -8.06 -52.19 -18.12
CA THR A 3 -7.17 -51.21 -18.76
C THR A 3 -7.96 -49.95 -19.16
N ALA A 4 -7.83 -48.85 -18.43
CA ALA A 4 -8.23 -47.55 -18.95
C ALA A 4 -7.24 -47.14 -20.05
N SER A 5 -7.73 -47.07 -21.29
CA SER A 5 -6.94 -46.68 -22.46
C SER A 5 -6.44 -45.23 -22.31
N PRO A 6 -5.12 -44.97 -22.39
CA PRO A 6 -4.57 -43.61 -22.29
C PRO A 6 -5.01 -42.69 -23.44
N LEU A 7 -5.63 -43.24 -24.49
CA LEU A 7 -6.14 -42.49 -25.63
C LEU A 7 -7.55 -41.91 -25.40
N VAL A 8 -8.34 -42.47 -24.49
CA VAL A 8 -9.68 -41.95 -24.13
C VAL A 8 -9.57 -40.71 -23.24
N ASP A 9 -8.58 -40.67 -22.34
CA ASP A 9 -8.32 -39.52 -21.45
C ASP A 9 -7.74 -38.30 -22.19
N ALA A 10 -6.90 -38.53 -23.21
CA ALA A 10 -6.26 -37.46 -23.98
C ALA A 10 -7.27 -36.63 -24.81
N ALA A 11 -8.31 -37.25 -25.36
CA ALA A 11 -9.34 -36.56 -26.13
C ALA A 11 -10.26 -35.71 -25.23
N GLY A 12 -10.63 -36.23 -24.05
CA GLY A 12 -11.42 -35.51 -23.04
C GLY A 12 -10.65 -34.36 -22.38
N GLN A 13 -9.35 -34.52 -22.14
CA GLN A 13 -8.49 -33.47 -21.59
C GLN A 13 -8.27 -32.31 -22.58
N ARG A 14 -8.06 -32.58 -23.88
CA ARG A 14 -7.87 -31.53 -24.91
C ARG A 14 -9.05 -30.56 -25.02
N HIS A 15 -10.29 -31.07 -24.93
CA HIS A 15 -11.48 -30.21 -24.93
C HIS A 15 -11.60 -29.33 -23.68
N ARG A 16 -11.22 -29.85 -22.50
CA ARG A 16 -11.23 -29.09 -21.25
C ARG A 16 -10.13 -28.02 -21.21
N LEU A 17 -8.97 -28.29 -21.82
CA LEU A 17 -7.85 -27.35 -21.96
C LEU A 17 -8.21 -26.14 -22.85
N ALA A 18 -8.84 -26.36 -24.01
CA ALA A 18 -9.21 -25.27 -24.92
C ALA A 18 -10.24 -24.29 -24.31
N ARG A 19 -11.21 -24.80 -23.52
CA ARG A 19 -12.19 -23.97 -22.80
C ARG A 19 -11.52 -23.18 -21.66
N ARG A 20 -10.56 -23.77 -20.94
CA ARG A 20 -9.76 -23.10 -19.89
C ARG A 20 -8.91 -21.97 -20.46
N HIS A 21 -8.30 -22.13 -21.63
CA HIS A 21 -7.53 -21.06 -22.28
C HIS A 21 -8.40 -19.92 -22.82
N ARG A 22 -9.59 -20.21 -23.38
CA ARG A 22 -10.53 -19.15 -23.79
C ARG A 22 -11.07 -18.38 -22.59
N MET A 23 -11.46 -19.08 -21.53
CA MET A 23 -11.90 -18.45 -20.28
C MET A 23 -10.77 -17.62 -19.66
N GLY A 24 -9.55 -18.13 -19.61
CA GLY A 24 -8.38 -17.39 -19.11
C GLY A 24 -8.07 -16.13 -19.95
N ARG A 25 -8.21 -16.20 -21.27
CA ARG A 25 -8.03 -15.03 -22.15
C ARG A 25 -9.13 -13.99 -21.93
N LEU A 26 -10.38 -14.42 -21.79
CA LEU A 26 -11.51 -13.53 -21.51
C LEU A 26 -11.33 -12.85 -20.14
N CYS A 27 -11.06 -13.60 -19.08
CA CYS A 27 -10.78 -13.03 -17.75
C CYS A 27 -9.62 -12.04 -17.79
N ARG A 28 -8.53 -12.37 -18.51
CA ARG A 28 -7.38 -11.46 -18.65
C ARG A 28 -7.75 -10.16 -19.36
N VAL A 29 -8.51 -10.23 -20.45
CA VAL A 29 -8.95 -9.02 -21.18
C VAL A 29 -9.89 -8.19 -20.31
N LEU A 30 -10.80 -8.82 -19.56
CA LEU A 30 -11.70 -8.13 -18.64
C LEU A 30 -10.94 -7.44 -17.51
N PHE A 31 -9.99 -8.12 -16.85
CA PHE A 31 -9.17 -7.49 -15.81
C PHE A 31 -8.32 -6.35 -16.35
N LEU A 32 -7.70 -6.54 -17.51
CA LEU A 32 -6.89 -5.50 -18.14
C LEU A 32 -7.75 -4.30 -18.53
N ALA A 33 -8.93 -4.52 -19.10
CA ALA A 33 -9.89 -3.45 -19.41
C ALA A 33 -10.35 -2.73 -18.14
N ALA A 34 -10.68 -3.45 -17.06
CA ALA A 34 -11.06 -2.84 -15.78
C ALA A 34 -9.93 -1.98 -15.19
N THR A 35 -8.68 -2.47 -15.23
CA THR A 35 -7.51 -1.69 -14.81
C THR A 35 -7.32 -0.45 -15.68
N TRP A 36 -7.41 -0.59 -17.01
CA TRP A 36 -7.26 0.56 -17.92
C TRP A 36 -8.35 1.60 -17.73
N THR A 37 -9.60 1.19 -17.54
CA THR A 37 -10.68 2.12 -17.21
C THR A 37 -10.38 2.89 -15.94
N GLY A 38 -9.90 2.22 -14.89
CA GLY A 38 -9.48 2.87 -13.64
C GLY A 38 -8.33 3.87 -13.83
N VAL A 39 -7.30 3.49 -14.60
CA VAL A 39 -6.15 4.35 -14.91
C VAL A 39 -6.59 5.58 -15.72
N VAL A 40 -7.46 5.41 -16.71
CA VAL A 40 -8.00 6.51 -17.52
C VAL A 40 -8.83 7.46 -16.66
N LEU A 41 -9.71 6.95 -15.79
CA LEU A 41 -10.50 7.78 -14.88
C LEU A 41 -9.60 8.55 -13.90
N LEU A 42 -8.58 7.89 -13.34
CA LEU A 42 -7.61 8.55 -12.47
C LEU A 42 -6.86 9.66 -13.22
N ALA A 43 -6.41 9.39 -14.46
CA ALA A 43 -5.72 10.39 -15.27
C ALA A 43 -6.61 11.59 -15.62
N LEU A 44 -7.89 11.35 -15.95
CA LEU A 44 -8.86 12.42 -16.19
C LEU A 44 -9.11 13.25 -14.92
N LEU A 45 -9.28 12.59 -13.78
CA LEU A 45 -9.45 13.27 -12.49
C LEU A 45 -8.24 14.13 -12.16
N LEU A 46 -7.03 13.59 -12.29
CA LEU A 46 -5.80 14.35 -12.04
C LEU A 46 -5.64 15.52 -13.01
N ALA A 47 -5.98 15.34 -14.29
CA ALA A 47 -5.94 16.40 -15.28
C ALA A 47 -6.94 17.53 -14.94
N GLU A 48 -8.14 17.19 -14.51
CA GLU A 48 -9.17 18.15 -14.12
C GLU A 48 -8.77 18.92 -12.85
N VAL A 49 -8.27 18.21 -11.83
CA VAL A 49 -7.76 18.82 -10.59
C VAL A 49 -6.58 19.75 -10.88
N ALA A 50 -5.66 19.34 -11.76
CA ALA A 50 -4.53 20.18 -12.14
C ALA A 50 -4.98 21.43 -12.90
N ARG A 51 -5.88 21.29 -13.89
CA ARG A 51 -6.38 22.43 -14.67
C ARG A 51 -7.12 23.44 -13.80
N ASN A 52 -7.97 22.97 -12.88
CA ASN A 52 -8.73 23.85 -12.00
C ASN A 52 -7.91 24.39 -10.82
N GLY A 53 -6.90 23.63 -10.37
CA GLY A 53 -6.10 23.95 -9.18
C GLY A 53 -4.83 24.75 -9.44
N ILE A 54 -4.20 24.65 -10.63
CA ILE A 54 -2.89 25.25 -10.88
C ILE A 54 -2.89 26.78 -10.74
N GLY A 55 -4.00 27.43 -11.06
CA GLY A 55 -4.17 28.88 -10.91
C GLY A 55 -4.19 29.37 -9.46
N TRP A 56 -4.39 28.47 -8.49
CA TRP A 56 -4.41 28.77 -7.06
C TRP A 56 -3.04 28.59 -6.38
N ILE A 57 -2.03 28.10 -7.11
CA ILE A 57 -0.69 27.89 -6.56
C ILE A 57 0.07 29.21 -6.57
N ASP A 58 0.01 29.94 -5.46
CA ASP A 58 0.78 31.15 -5.22
C ASP A 58 1.57 31.06 -3.90
N VAL A 59 2.36 32.11 -3.61
CA VAL A 59 3.16 32.17 -2.37
C VAL A 59 2.25 32.24 -1.15
N GLN A 60 1.07 32.88 -1.27
CA GLN A 60 0.09 32.97 -0.20
C GLN A 60 -0.39 31.57 0.21
N PHE A 61 -0.72 30.71 -0.75
CA PHE A 61 -1.18 29.34 -0.53
C PHE A 61 -0.16 28.50 0.24
N LEU A 62 1.14 28.68 -0.03
CA LEU A 62 2.21 27.95 0.67
C LEU A 62 2.47 28.46 2.09
N THR A 63 2.30 29.76 2.31
CA THR A 63 2.66 30.45 3.56
C THR A 63 1.47 30.76 4.47
N SER A 64 0.24 30.46 4.05
CA SER A 64 -0.97 30.73 4.83
C SER A 64 -1.49 29.49 5.54
N PHE A 65 -2.15 29.70 6.68
CA PHE A 65 -2.87 28.66 7.41
C PHE A 65 -4.17 28.25 6.69
N PRO A 66 -4.69 27.04 6.97
CA PRO A 66 -5.99 26.63 6.46
C PRO A 66 -7.08 27.59 6.96
N SER A 67 -7.94 28.03 6.04
CA SER A 67 -9.02 28.99 6.28
C SER A 67 -10.35 28.44 5.75
N ARG A 68 -11.47 28.91 6.32
CA ARG A 68 -12.81 28.63 5.80
C ARG A 68 -13.14 29.45 4.54
N PHE A 69 -12.38 30.51 4.30
CA PHE A 69 -12.49 31.36 3.10
C PHE A 69 -11.48 30.88 2.06
N PRO A 70 -11.93 30.43 0.87
CA PRO A 70 -11.04 29.88 -0.16
C PRO A 70 -9.90 30.82 -0.57
N GLU A 71 -10.16 32.13 -0.60
CA GLU A 71 -9.21 33.15 -1.06
C GLU A 71 -8.04 33.35 -0.11
N ARG A 72 -8.15 32.84 1.13
CA ARG A 72 -7.11 32.93 2.17
C ARG A 72 -6.62 31.56 2.64
N ALA A 73 -7.13 30.49 2.04
CA ALA A 73 -6.78 29.14 2.45
C ALA A 73 -5.36 28.80 1.98
N GLY A 74 -4.54 28.27 2.88
CA GLY A 74 -3.22 27.74 2.55
C GLY A 74 -2.92 26.41 3.21
N ILE A 75 -1.77 25.84 2.85
CA ILE A 75 -1.33 24.50 3.26
C ILE A 75 -0.17 24.53 4.25
N GLN A 76 0.18 25.70 4.80
CA GLN A 76 1.34 25.87 5.68
C GLN A 76 1.33 24.87 6.84
N ALA A 77 0.18 24.70 7.51
CA ALA A 77 0.04 23.77 8.63
C ALA A 77 0.29 22.31 8.22
N ALA A 78 -0.15 21.91 7.02
CA ALA A 78 0.07 20.57 6.50
C ALA A 78 1.54 20.34 6.10
N LEU A 79 2.18 21.34 5.48
CA LEU A 79 3.60 21.27 5.11
C LEU A 79 4.50 21.16 6.35
N TRP A 80 4.32 22.05 7.32
CA TRP A 80 5.10 21.98 8.56
C TRP A 80 4.75 20.74 9.36
N GLY A 81 3.47 20.36 9.46
CA GLY A 81 3.03 19.16 10.16
C GLY A 81 3.67 17.89 9.59
N THR A 82 3.73 17.75 8.27
CA THR A 82 4.38 16.59 7.62
C THR A 82 5.89 16.59 7.82
N LEU A 83 6.54 17.76 7.71
CA LEU A 83 7.99 17.88 7.95
C LEU A 83 8.36 17.53 9.39
N TRP A 84 7.62 18.05 10.37
CA TRP A 84 7.81 17.72 11.78
C TRP A 84 7.56 16.24 12.06
N LEU A 85 6.48 15.67 11.50
CA LEU A 85 6.14 14.26 11.69
C LEU A 85 7.24 13.37 11.14
N ILE A 86 7.60 13.52 9.86
CA ILE A 86 8.64 12.70 9.22
C ILE A 86 9.99 12.92 9.88
N GLY A 87 10.34 14.17 10.20
CA GLY A 87 11.60 14.51 10.84
C GLY A 87 11.75 13.89 12.23
N LEU A 88 10.72 14.02 13.08
CA LEU A 88 10.74 13.45 14.42
C LEU A 88 10.70 11.91 14.37
N THR A 89 9.89 11.32 13.48
CA THR A 89 9.87 9.88 13.27
C THR A 89 11.24 9.37 12.82
N ALA A 90 11.89 10.02 11.85
CA ALA A 90 13.22 9.63 11.40
C ALA A 90 14.26 9.75 12.52
N LEU A 91 14.25 10.86 13.27
CA LEU A 91 15.18 11.11 14.36
C LEU A 91 15.12 10.06 15.46
N ILE A 92 13.93 9.52 15.75
CA ILE A 92 13.74 8.51 16.80
C ILE A 92 13.88 7.10 16.24
N SER A 93 13.20 6.79 15.13
CA SER A 93 13.13 5.44 14.58
C SER A 93 14.44 4.99 13.92
N ILE A 94 15.22 5.88 13.31
CA ILE A 94 16.48 5.49 12.66
C ILE A 94 17.52 5.03 13.71
N PRO A 95 17.85 5.81 14.76
CA PRO A 95 18.82 5.35 15.75
C PRO A 95 18.36 4.09 16.48
N VAL A 96 17.09 4.02 16.87
CA VAL A 96 16.53 2.84 17.55
C VAL A 96 16.52 1.62 16.62
N GLY A 97 16.14 1.81 15.36
CA GLY A 97 16.09 0.73 14.36
C GLY A 97 17.47 0.19 14.01
N ILE A 98 18.46 1.08 13.81
CA ILE A 98 19.85 0.67 13.56
C ILE A 98 20.43 -0.02 14.79
N GLY A 99 20.23 0.54 16.00
CA GLY A 99 20.70 -0.07 17.24
C GLY A 99 20.11 -1.45 17.48
N ALA A 100 18.81 -1.62 17.25
CA ALA A 100 18.15 -2.92 17.32
C ALA A 100 18.71 -3.91 16.27
N ALA A 101 18.90 -3.47 15.03
CA ALA A 101 19.46 -4.32 13.98
C ALA A 101 20.88 -4.81 14.31
N ILE A 102 21.76 -3.90 14.76
CA ILE A 102 23.13 -4.26 15.17
C ILE A 102 23.11 -5.24 16.35
N TYR A 103 22.25 -5.00 17.35
CA TYR A 103 22.15 -5.89 18.50
C TYR A 103 21.70 -7.30 18.10
N LEU A 104 20.68 -7.41 17.27
CA LEU A 104 20.13 -8.69 16.83
C LEU A 104 21.10 -9.46 15.94
N GLU A 105 21.86 -8.77 15.08
CA GLU A 105 22.77 -9.42 14.14
C GLU A 105 24.12 -9.81 14.76
N GLU A 106 24.71 -8.93 15.58
CA GLU A 106 26.08 -9.12 16.08
C GLU A 106 26.12 -9.71 17.50
N TYR A 107 25.21 -9.32 18.37
CA TYR A 107 25.29 -9.62 19.81
C TYR A 107 24.28 -10.66 20.29
N ALA A 108 23.14 -10.81 19.60
CA ALA A 108 22.09 -11.70 20.06
C ALA A 108 22.46 -13.17 19.87
N ARG A 109 22.44 -13.91 20.98
CA ARG A 109 22.53 -15.38 20.94
C ARG A 109 21.23 -15.96 20.40
N ARG A 110 21.32 -16.97 19.53
CA ARG A 110 20.15 -17.71 19.02
C ARG A 110 19.37 -18.33 20.17
N ASN A 111 18.26 -17.69 20.53
CA ASN A 111 17.29 -18.18 21.50
C ASN A 111 15.87 -17.96 20.93
N TRP A 112 14.88 -18.61 21.54
CA TRP A 112 13.49 -18.54 21.07
C TRP A 112 12.93 -17.11 21.11
N ILE A 113 13.39 -16.27 22.04
CA ILE A 113 12.96 -14.87 22.18
C ILE A 113 13.40 -14.07 20.95
N ASN A 114 14.65 -14.22 20.52
CA ASN A 114 15.21 -13.56 19.34
C ASN A 114 14.45 -13.97 18.08
N THR A 115 14.15 -15.27 17.93
CA THR A 115 13.33 -15.77 16.82
C THR A 115 11.93 -15.15 16.80
N VAL A 116 11.29 -15.00 17.96
CA VAL A 116 9.99 -14.32 18.05
C VAL A 116 10.11 -12.85 17.66
N ILE A 117 11.14 -12.14 18.11
CA ILE A 117 11.38 -10.73 17.75
C ILE A 117 11.59 -10.60 16.24
N GLU A 118 12.47 -11.40 15.64
CA GLU A 118 12.75 -11.38 14.20
C GLU A 118 11.49 -11.63 13.36
N ILE A 119 10.67 -12.63 13.72
CA ILE A 119 9.41 -12.93 13.03
C ILE A 119 8.45 -11.75 13.13
N ASN A 120 8.33 -11.12 14.30
CA ASN A 120 7.47 -9.95 14.46
C ASN A 120 7.98 -8.76 13.66
N ILE A 121 9.28 -8.47 13.65
CA ILE A 121 9.88 -7.41 12.84
C ILE A 121 9.59 -7.66 11.34
N ALA A 122 9.79 -8.89 10.86
CA ALA A 122 9.52 -9.25 9.47
C ALA A 122 8.04 -9.10 9.11
N ASN A 123 7.13 -9.58 9.97
CA ASN A 123 5.70 -9.41 9.79
C ASN A 123 5.31 -7.93 9.84
N LEU A 124 5.96 -7.13 10.70
CA LEU A 124 5.68 -5.71 10.82
C LEU A 124 6.11 -4.94 9.56
N ALA A 125 7.27 -5.28 9.01
CA ALA A 125 7.77 -4.70 7.77
C ALA A 125 6.94 -5.10 6.54
N GLY A 126 6.37 -6.31 6.53
CA GLY A 126 5.59 -6.84 5.41
C GLY A 126 4.10 -6.48 5.41
N THR A 127 3.58 -5.92 6.50
CA THR A 127 2.14 -5.63 6.63
C THR A 127 1.76 -4.37 5.83
N PRO A 128 0.63 -4.36 5.10
CA PRO A 128 0.17 -3.18 4.38
C PRO A 128 -0.09 -1.99 5.32
N SER A 129 0.28 -0.77 4.90
CA SER A 129 0.13 0.44 5.71
C SER A 129 -1.31 0.72 6.18
N ILE A 130 -2.31 0.31 5.39
CA ILE A 130 -3.73 0.41 5.74
C ILE A 130 -4.06 -0.33 7.04
N VAL A 131 -3.44 -1.50 7.28
CA VAL A 131 -3.69 -2.30 8.48
C VAL A 131 -3.22 -1.54 9.73
N TYR A 132 -2.06 -0.89 9.67
CA TYR A 132 -1.59 -0.03 10.77
C TYR A 132 -2.49 1.18 10.99
N GLY A 133 -3.02 1.77 9.92
CA GLY A 133 -3.97 2.88 10.01
C GLY A 133 -5.24 2.50 10.75
N ILE A 134 -5.87 1.37 10.41
CA ILE A 134 -7.09 0.91 11.08
C ILE A 134 -6.82 0.42 12.51
N LEU A 135 -5.66 -0.19 12.77
CA LEU A 135 -5.24 -0.58 14.11
C LEU A 135 -5.08 0.66 15.01
N GLY A 136 -4.44 1.71 14.48
CA GLY A 136 -4.30 2.97 15.18
C GLY A 136 -5.65 3.61 15.50
N LEU A 137 -6.58 3.64 14.54
CA LEU A 137 -7.94 4.11 14.78
C LEU A 137 -8.65 3.28 15.88
N ALA A 138 -8.54 1.96 15.82
CA ALA A 138 -9.17 1.07 16.78
C ALA A 138 -8.61 1.25 18.20
N LEU A 139 -7.29 1.33 18.36
CA LEU A 139 -6.65 1.45 19.67
C LEU A 139 -6.76 2.86 20.24
N PHE A 140 -6.38 3.87 19.45
CA PHE A 140 -6.23 5.24 19.96
C PHE A 140 -7.53 6.04 19.97
N VAL A 141 -8.42 5.81 19.00
CA VAL A 141 -9.68 6.56 18.92
C VAL A 141 -10.81 5.79 19.56
N ARG A 142 -11.00 4.52 19.21
CA ARG A 142 -12.16 3.73 19.69
C ARG A 142 -11.93 3.00 21.00
N GLY A 143 -10.69 2.65 21.31
CA GLY A 143 -10.34 1.91 22.53
C GLY A 143 -10.07 2.81 23.73
N MET A 144 -9.63 4.05 23.50
CA MET A 144 -9.31 5.02 24.56
C MET A 144 -10.37 6.13 24.74
N MET A 145 -11.33 6.29 23.82
CA MET A 145 -12.57 7.06 24.06
C MET A 145 -13.65 6.13 24.59
#